data_AF-A0A318Z9M4-F1
#
_entry.id   AF-A0A318Z9M4-F1
#
_cell.length_a   1.000
_cell.length_b   1.000
_cell.length_c   1.000
_cell.angle_alpha   90.00
_cell.angle_beta   90.00
_cell.angle_gamma   90.00
#
_symmetry.space_group_name_H-M   'P 1'
#
loop_
_entity.id
_entity.type
_entity.pdbx_description
1 polymer ?
#
loop_
_entity_poly.entity_id
_entity_poly.type
_entity_poly.pdbx_seq_one_letter_code
_entity_poly.pdbx_strand_id
1 'polypeptide(L)'
;MEDPPSNSIPIPLQSPPPPAPSAKPTSSTKAPPTIEKSDDLLDPAETAQSGQYVLLVRKAKCYNGKRSLTIHSIVIQSDRLRHFLARFLSGYPGVTLSLHRLEFRAPFEPFVHRWEAFCAALQSEPDDVTYRHADLLHRILDEELHDTIARKKDMVQSKVITHELLWALLEPGVVVDSRTVDGRPRAFEVEAGAYCDHTRGFVVVVAVLAFFVDGVREIVWDAQAFDSLVLPHEYPDLKKLVLRFARAQSRSRSRSSSSNHRTKMASTM
;
A
#
# COMPACT_ATOMS: atom_id res chain seq x y z
N MET A 1 -0.83 38.51 44.91
CA MET A 1 -1.20 38.47 43.48
C MET A 1 -2.11 37.27 43.37
N GLU A 2 -3.40 37.52 43.59
CA GLU A 2 -4.42 36.51 43.87
C GLU A 2 -5.35 36.36 42.67
N ASP A 3 -5.78 35.14 42.39
CA ASP A 3 -6.72 34.77 41.34
C ASP A 3 -8.14 35.31 41.62
N PRO A 4 -8.87 35.82 40.61
CA PRO A 4 -10.27 36.19 40.78
C PRO A 4 -11.22 35.00 40.53
N PRO A 5 -12.39 34.99 41.21
CA PRO A 5 -13.29 33.84 41.26
C PRO A 5 -14.22 33.71 40.03
N SER A 6 -14.53 32.45 39.71
CA SER A 6 -15.61 32.02 38.83
C SER A 6 -16.96 32.50 39.36
N ASN A 7 -17.74 33.20 38.54
CA ASN A 7 -19.12 33.57 38.85
C ASN A 7 -20.01 33.29 37.63
N SER A 8 -20.79 32.20 37.72
CA SER A 8 -21.83 31.84 36.77
C SER A 8 -23.13 32.58 37.13
N ILE A 9 -23.67 33.36 36.18
CA ILE A 9 -24.99 34.02 36.32
C ILE A 9 -25.91 33.48 35.20
N PRO A 10 -27.15 33.05 35.50
CA PRO A 10 -28.09 32.52 34.50
C PRO A 10 -28.72 33.62 33.65
N ILE A 11 -28.79 33.39 32.32
CA ILE A 11 -29.42 34.28 31.35
C ILE A 11 -30.92 33.89 31.19
N PRO A 12 -31.88 34.83 31.29
CA PRO A 12 -33.31 34.54 31.11
C PRO A 12 -33.70 34.21 29.67
N LEU A 13 -34.68 33.32 29.49
CA LEU A 13 -35.31 33.03 28.20
C LEU A 13 -35.94 34.29 27.59
N GLN A 14 -35.47 34.70 26.42
CA GLN A 14 -36.08 35.76 25.61
C GLN A 14 -37.18 35.16 24.71
N SER A 15 -38.40 35.68 24.84
CA SER A 15 -39.55 35.35 23.98
C SER A 15 -39.35 35.87 22.54
N PRO A 16 -39.87 35.18 21.52
CA PRO A 16 -39.66 35.57 20.12
C PRO A 16 -40.45 36.82 19.70
N PRO A 17 -39.95 37.61 18.72
CA PRO A 17 -40.60 38.83 18.24
C PRO A 17 -41.86 38.57 17.39
N PRO A 18 -42.77 39.57 17.26
CA PRO A 18 -44.05 39.43 16.57
C PRO A 18 -43.94 39.39 15.04
N PRO A 19 -44.96 38.84 14.34
CA PRO A 19 -44.91 38.62 12.89
C PRO A 19 -45.12 39.91 12.06
N ALA A 20 -44.40 40.00 10.94
CA ALA A 20 -44.52 41.07 9.95
C ALA A 20 -45.74 40.86 9.01
N PRO A 21 -46.31 41.95 8.42
CA PRO A 21 -47.63 41.93 7.79
C PRO A 21 -47.67 41.29 6.38
N SER A 22 -48.83 40.71 6.08
CA SER A 22 -49.18 39.99 4.85
C SER A 22 -49.08 40.82 3.56
N ALA A 23 -48.31 40.35 2.59
CA ALA A 23 -48.38 40.76 1.19
C ALA A 23 -49.05 39.65 0.34
N LYS A 24 -50.07 40.03 -0.44
CA LYS A 24 -50.78 39.18 -1.43
C LYS A 24 -50.17 39.37 -2.84
N PRO A 25 -50.46 38.48 -3.80
CA PRO A 25 -49.47 37.65 -4.49
C PRO A 25 -49.02 38.23 -5.83
N THR A 26 -47.73 38.08 -6.16
CA THR A 26 -47.25 38.11 -7.55
C THR A 26 -46.88 36.68 -7.96
N SER A 27 -47.50 36.23 -9.03
CA SER A 27 -47.39 34.88 -9.59
C SER A 27 -45.97 34.57 -10.05
N SER A 28 -45.58 33.30 -9.90
CA SER A 28 -44.35 32.62 -10.32
C SER A 28 -43.36 32.35 -9.18
N THR A 29 -43.76 31.46 -8.26
CA THR A 29 -42.80 30.67 -7.47
C THR A 29 -42.70 29.30 -8.12
N LYS A 30 -41.63 29.09 -8.88
CA LYS A 30 -41.19 27.75 -9.28
C LYS A 30 -40.69 27.07 -8.00
N ALA A 31 -41.31 25.96 -7.62
CA ALA A 31 -40.87 25.14 -6.49
C ALA A 31 -39.38 24.75 -6.67
N PRO A 32 -38.59 24.66 -5.58
CA PRO A 32 -37.29 23.99 -5.65
C PRO A 32 -37.53 22.56 -6.15
N PRO A 33 -36.70 22.04 -7.08
CA PRO A 33 -36.92 20.70 -7.59
C PRO A 33 -36.83 19.72 -6.43
N THR A 34 -37.93 19.03 -6.16
CA THR A 34 -37.92 17.75 -5.47
C THR A 34 -36.89 16.91 -6.23
N ILE A 35 -35.77 16.58 -5.57
CA ILE A 35 -34.88 15.55 -6.07
C ILE A 35 -35.69 14.27 -5.96
N GLU A 36 -36.43 13.96 -7.02
CA GLU A 36 -37.01 12.64 -7.20
C GLU A 36 -35.84 11.67 -7.11
N LYS A 37 -35.93 10.75 -6.15
CA LYS A 37 -35.04 9.60 -6.10
C LYS A 37 -35.21 8.90 -7.44
N SER A 38 -34.22 9.04 -8.33
CA SER A 38 -34.17 8.29 -9.58
C SER A 38 -34.36 6.81 -9.26
N ASP A 39 -35.37 6.19 -9.85
CA ASP A 39 -35.77 4.78 -9.72
C ASP A 39 -34.71 3.78 -10.23
N ASP A 40 -33.53 4.27 -10.62
CA ASP A 40 -32.36 3.50 -11.07
C ASP A 40 -31.42 3.09 -9.92
N LEU A 41 -31.93 3.01 -8.69
CA LEU A 41 -31.19 2.35 -7.61
C LEU A 41 -31.30 0.84 -7.81
N LEU A 42 -30.38 0.28 -8.59
CA LEU A 42 -30.12 -1.16 -8.60
C LEU A 42 -30.01 -1.64 -7.15
N ASP A 43 -30.70 -2.73 -6.83
CA ASP A 43 -30.60 -3.37 -5.52
C ASP A 43 -29.11 -3.56 -5.14
N PRO A 44 -28.75 -3.38 -3.86
CA PRO A 44 -27.38 -3.55 -3.43
C PRO A 44 -26.90 -4.95 -3.84
N ALA A 45 -25.80 -5.00 -4.60
CA ALA A 45 -25.21 -6.26 -5.09
C ALA A 45 -24.81 -7.25 -3.98
N GLU A 46 -24.86 -6.83 -2.72
CA GLU A 46 -24.67 -7.62 -1.50
C GLU A 46 -26.04 -8.08 -0.96
N THR A 47 -26.63 -9.07 -1.63
CA THR A 47 -27.87 -9.74 -1.21
C THR A 47 -27.53 -11.07 -0.52
N ALA A 48 -28.49 -11.68 0.21
CA ALA A 48 -28.32 -13.03 0.76
C ALA A 48 -27.88 -14.08 -0.28
N GLN A 49 -28.26 -13.91 -1.55
CA GLN A 49 -27.82 -14.78 -2.65
C GLN A 49 -26.34 -14.58 -3.03
N SER A 50 -25.80 -13.37 -2.89
CA SER A 50 -24.40 -13.10 -3.25
C SER A 50 -23.41 -13.46 -2.13
N GLY A 51 -23.88 -13.86 -0.95
CA GLY A 51 -23.05 -14.43 0.12
C GLY A 51 -22.48 -15.83 -0.18
N GLN A 52 -22.94 -16.48 -1.26
CA GLN A 52 -22.45 -17.80 -1.68
C GLN A 52 -21.18 -17.72 -2.54
N TYR A 53 -20.81 -16.53 -3.02
CA TYR A 53 -19.62 -16.34 -3.84
C TYR A 53 -18.34 -16.21 -3.00
N VAL A 54 -17.19 -16.46 -3.63
CA VAL A 54 -15.87 -16.30 -3.00
C VAL A 54 -15.52 -14.83 -2.81
N LEU A 55 -15.85 -14.01 -3.82
CA LEU A 55 -15.57 -12.58 -3.89
C LEU A 55 -16.59 -11.88 -4.80
N LEU A 56 -16.80 -10.58 -4.58
CA LEU A 56 -17.61 -9.72 -5.42
C LEU A 56 -16.73 -8.67 -6.10
N VAL A 57 -16.85 -8.53 -7.42
CA VAL A 57 -16.11 -7.54 -8.20
C VAL A 57 -17.04 -6.43 -8.65
N ARG A 58 -16.75 -5.19 -8.25
CA ARG A 58 -17.45 -4.00 -8.72
C ARG A 58 -16.66 -3.33 -9.83
N LYS A 59 -17.25 -3.21 -11.01
CA LYS A 59 -16.66 -2.49 -12.14
C LYS A 59 -17.27 -1.09 -12.27
N ALA A 60 -16.43 -0.12 -12.58
CA ALA A 60 -16.84 1.24 -12.94
C ALA A 60 -16.54 1.50 -14.42
N LYS A 61 -17.37 2.34 -15.05
CA LYS A 61 -17.10 2.82 -16.40
C LYS A 61 -15.88 3.72 -16.39
N CYS A 62 -14.93 3.43 -17.27
CA CYS A 62 -13.75 4.25 -17.49
C CYS A 62 -13.72 4.70 -18.95
N TYR A 63 -13.29 5.94 -19.18
CA TYR A 63 -13.23 6.55 -20.51
C TYR A 63 -11.77 6.82 -20.93
N ASN A 64 -10.85 5.94 -20.54
CA ASN A 64 -9.41 6.09 -20.80
C ASN A 64 -8.97 5.62 -22.21
N GLY A 65 -9.93 5.34 -23.10
CA GLY A 65 -9.70 4.89 -24.49
C GLY A 65 -9.19 3.46 -24.65
N LYS A 66 -8.64 2.84 -23.60
CA LYS A 66 -8.11 1.47 -23.62
C LYS A 66 -9.12 0.43 -23.14
N ARG A 67 -9.94 0.77 -22.15
CA ARG A 67 -10.98 -0.11 -21.59
C ARG A 67 -12.25 0.70 -21.32
N SER A 68 -13.41 0.07 -21.48
CA SER A 68 -14.71 0.67 -21.14
C SER A 68 -15.12 0.42 -19.68
N LEU A 69 -14.52 -0.58 -19.03
CA LEU A 69 -14.76 -0.97 -17.64
C LEU A 69 -13.42 -1.23 -16.93
N THR A 70 -13.29 -0.73 -15.71
CA THR A 70 -12.18 -1.01 -14.77
C THR A 70 -12.74 -1.51 -13.46
N ILE A 71 -11.96 -2.28 -12.71
CA ILE A 71 -12.41 -2.73 -11.40
C ILE A 71 -12.25 -1.58 -10.41
N HIS A 72 -13.36 -1.15 -9.82
CA HIS A 72 -13.41 -0.15 -8.77
C HIS A 72 -13.09 -0.75 -7.41
N SER A 73 -13.74 -1.88 -7.07
CA SER A 73 -13.48 -2.57 -5.80
C SER A 73 -13.75 -4.07 -5.83
N ILE A 74 -13.09 -4.80 -4.95
CA ILE A 74 -13.22 -6.23 -4.76
C ILE A 74 -13.56 -6.49 -3.29
N VAL A 75 -14.67 -7.17 -3.02
CA VAL A 75 -15.07 -7.61 -1.68
C VAL A 75 -14.75 -9.08 -1.50
N ILE A 76 -13.99 -9.43 -0.48
CA ILE A 76 -13.65 -10.80 -0.12
C ILE A 76 -14.70 -11.35 0.83
N GLN A 77 -15.35 -12.45 0.45
CA GLN A 77 -16.39 -13.11 1.26
C GLN A 77 -15.89 -14.43 1.86
N SER A 78 -14.93 -15.11 1.20
CA SER A 78 -14.38 -16.38 1.69
C SER A 78 -13.41 -16.22 2.86
N ASP A 79 -13.70 -16.90 3.98
CA ASP A 79 -12.80 -16.97 5.14
C ASP A 79 -11.45 -17.58 4.83
N ARG A 80 -11.41 -18.63 4.00
CA ARG A 80 -10.14 -19.25 3.58
C ARG A 80 -9.25 -18.27 2.85
N LEU A 81 -9.84 -17.47 1.96
CA LEU A 81 -9.13 -16.43 1.26
C LEU A 81 -8.66 -15.32 2.21
N ARG A 82 -9.45 -14.94 3.23
CA ARG A 82 -9.02 -14.00 4.27
C ARG A 82 -7.76 -14.49 5.01
N HIS A 83 -7.75 -15.75 5.45
CA HIS A 83 -6.59 -16.34 6.13
C HIS A 83 -5.36 -16.44 5.21
N PHE A 84 -5.58 -16.78 3.94
CA PHE A 84 -4.52 -16.77 2.93
C PHE A 84 -3.89 -15.38 2.76
N LEU A 85 -4.72 -14.34 2.63
CA LEU A 85 -4.27 -12.95 2.50
C LEU A 85 -3.46 -12.49 3.72
N ALA A 86 -3.77 -12.99 4.91
CA ALA A 86 -3.04 -12.66 6.14
C ALA A 86 -1.57 -13.05 6.10
N ARG A 87 -1.21 -14.09 5.34
CA ARG A 87 0.19 -14.55 5.22
C ARG A 87 1.13 -13.47 4.69
N PHE A 88 0.64 -12.56 3.84
CA PHE A 88 1.48 -11.53 3.22
C PHE A 88 0.96 -10.10 3.38
N LEU A 89 -0.31 -9.87 3.73
CA LEU A 89 -0.86 -8.53 3.99
C LEU A 89 -0.85 -8.14 5.48
N SER A 90 -0.40 -9.01 6.39
CA SER A 90 -0.26 -8.65 7.79
C SER A 90 0.65 -7.43 7.96
N GLY A 91 0.21 -6.46 8.78
CA GLY A 91 0.93 -5.21 9.04
C GLY A 91 0.91 -4.19 7.90
N TYR A 92 0.14 -4.40 6.83
CA TYR A 92 -0.04 -3.36 5.80
C TYR A 92 -1.02 -2.28 6.31
N PRO A 93 -0.64 -0.99 6.35
CA PRO A 93 -1.50 0.10 6.82
C PRO A 93 -2.82 0.20 6.06
N GLY A 94 -3.92 0.35 6.79
CA GLY A 94 -5.27 0.42 6.19
C GLY A 94 -5.86 -0.94 5.78
N VAL A 95 -5.12 -2.05 5.89
CA VAL A 95 -5.65 -3.40 5.63
C VAL A 95 -5.92 -4.11 6.95
N THR A 96 -7.20 -4.20 7.31
CA THR A 96 -7.63 -4.94 8.51
C THR A 96 -8.39 -6.20 8.08
N LEU A 97 -7.69 -7.34 8.12
CA LEU A 97 -8.23 -8.62 7.65
C LEU A 97 -9.26 -9.25 8.60
N SER A 98 -9.35 -8.74 9.83
CA SER A 98 -10.36 -9.15 10.82
C SER A 98 -11.73 -8.49 10.61
N LEU A 99 -11.87 -7.57 9.64
CA LEU A 99 -13.15 -6.93 9.35
C LEU A 99 -14.14 -7.92 8.74
N HIS A 100 -15.40 -7.84 9.18
CA HIS A 100 -16.51 -8.63 8.65
C HIS A 100 -16.66 -8.47 7.11
N ARG A 101 -16.43 -7.25 6.62
CA ARG A 101 -16.45 -6.89 5.20
C ARG A 101 -15.07 -6.41 4.78
N LEU A 102 -14.31 -7.30 4.14
CA LEU A 102 -12.99 -6.99 3.61
C LEU A 102 -13.12 -6.50 2.16
N GLU A 103 -12.99 -5.19 1.94
CA GLU A 103 -13.07 -4.55 0.63
C GLU A 103 -11.71 -3.94 0.27
N PHE A 104 -11.20 -4.28 -0.92
CA PHE A 104 -10.06 -3.61 -1.54
C PHE A 104 -10.54 -2.71 -2.67
N ARG A 105 -9.96 -1.52 -2.79
CA ARG A 105 -10.30 -0.58 -3.85
C ARG A 105 -9.11 -0.34 -4.76
N ALA A 106 -9.38 0.04 -6.00
CA ALA A 106 -8.36 0.57 -6.90
C ALA A 106 -7.61 1.74 -6.22
N PRO A 107 -6.27 1.86 -6.40
CA PRO A 107 -5.45 1.12 -7.35
C PRO A 107 -4.89 -0.22 -6.83
N PHE A 108 -5.50 -0.80 -5.78
CA PHE A 108 -5.10 -2.08 -5.19
C PHE A 108 -3.65 -2.07 -4.67
N GLU A 109 -3.26 -0.96 -4.02
CA GLU A 109 -1.89 -0.72 -3.54
C GLU A 109 -1.25 -1.90 -2.80
N PRO A 110 -1.95 -2.56 -1.84
CA PRO A 110 -1.35 -3.67 -1.10
C PRO A 110 -0.89 -4.81 -2.01
N PHE A 111 -1.61 -5.05 -3.10
CA PHE A 111 -1.28 -6.08 -4.07
C PHE A 111 -0.16 -5.65 -5.02
N VAL A 112 -0.07 -4.37 -5.39
CA VAL A 112 1.04 -3.86 -6.22
C VAL A 112 2.36 -3.80 -5.45
N HIS A 113 2.31 -3.49 -4.16
CA HIS A 113 3.49 -3.52 -3.28
C HIS A 113 3.94 -4.96 -3.03
N ARG A 114 3.01 -5.84 -2.62
CA ARG A 114 3.34 -7.21 -2.20
C ARG A 114 3.04 -8.26 -3.26
N TRP A 115 3.10 -7.90 -4.55
CA TRP A 115 2.76 -8.80 -5.67
C TRP A 115 3.61 -10.08 -5.67
N GLU A 116 4.92 -9.94 -5.51
CA GLU A 116 5.83 -11.09 -5.48
C GLU A 116 5.53 -12.03 -4.30
N ALA A 117 5.20 -11.47 -3.13
CA ALA A 117 4.80 -12.24 -1.96
C ALA A 117 3.46 -12.96 -2.18
N PHE A 118 2.51 -12.33 -2.87
CA PHE A 118 1.25 -12.97 -3.26
C PHE A 118 1.50 -14.16 -4.20
N CYS A 119 2.28 -13.99 -5.26
CA CYS A 119 2.63 -15.08 -6.17
C CYS A 119 3.37 -16.23 -5.46
N ALA A 120 4.30 -15.91 -4.56
CA ALA A 120 5.01 -16.92 -3.77
C ALA A 120 4.09 -17.67 -2.78
N ALA A 121 3.13 -16.96 -2.16
CA ALA A 121 2.13 -17.57 -1.30
C ALA A 121 1.21 -18.52 -2.09
N LEU A 122 0.80 -18.12 -3.30
CA LEU A 122 -0.04 -18.95 -4.18
C LEU A 122 0.68 -20.22 -4.64
N GLN A 123 1.95 -20.12 -5.02
CA GLN A 123 2.77 -21.29 -5.44
C GLN A 123 3.01 -22.30 -4.31
N SER A 124 2.95 -21.85 -3.05
CA SER A 124 3.18 -22.68 -1.86
C SER A 124 1.89 -23.10 -1.15
N GLU A 125 0.72 -22.85 -1.73
CA GLU A 125 -0.57 -23.14 -1.10
C GLU A 125 -0.94 -24.64 -1.26
N PRO A 126 -1.07 -25.41 -0.17
CA PRO A 126 -1.37 -26.84 -0.25
C PRO A 126 -2.87 -27.15 -0.33
N ASP A 127 -3.74 -26.29 0.21
CA ASP A 127 -5.18 -26.52 0.23
C ASP A 127 -5.79 -26.16 -1.13
N ASP A 128 -6.29 -27.17 -1.85
CA ASP A 128 -6.86 -27.04 -3.20
C ASP A 128 -8.01 -26.03 -3.26
N VAL A 129 -8.86 -25.95 -2.23
CA VAL A 129 -9.95 -24.97 -2.17
C VAL A 129 -9.42 -23.55 -2.00
N THR A 130 -8.50 -23.34 -1.05
CA THR A 130 -7.85 -22.04 -0.84
C THR A 130 -7.07 -21.60 -2.07
N TYR A 131 -6.36 -22.53 -2.72
CA TYR A 131 -5.65 -22.29 -3.98
C TYR A 131 -6.61 -21.81 -5.06
N ARG A 132 -7.75 -22.47 -5.30
CA ARG A 132 -8.73 -22.02 -6.31
C ARG A 132 -9.29 -20.63 -6.00
N HIS A 133 -9.56 -20.33 -4.73
CA HIS A 133 -10.04 -19.00 -4.32
C HIS A 133 -8.98 -17.92 -4.54
N ALA A 134 -7.73 -18.22 -4.20
CA ALA A 134 -6.60 -17.31 -4.36
C ALA A 134 -6.21 -17.14 -5.84
N ASP A 135 -6.26 -18.21 -6.65
CA ASP A 135 -6.05 -18.18 -8.09
C ASP A 135 -7.11 -17.34 -8.80
N LEU A 136 -8.38 -17.46 -8.40
CA LEU A 136 -9.45 -16.61 -8.93
C LEU A 136 -9.15 -15.13 -8.67
N LEU A 137 -8.76 -14.78 -7.44
CA LEU A 137 -8.36 -13.41 -7.10
C LEU A 137 -7.12 -12.98 -7.89
N HIS A 138 -6.12 -13.84 -8.02
CA HIS A 138 -4.90 -13.58 -8.77
C HIS A 138 -5.20 -13.26 -10.23
N ARG A 139 -6.00 -14.07 -10.91
CA ARG A 139 -6.38 -13.83 -12.33
C ARG A 139 -7.11 -12.50 -12.51
N ILE A 140 -8.03 -12.17 -11.61
CA ILE A 140 -8.77 -10.90 -11.65
C ILE A 140 -7.82 -9.71 -11.46
N LEU A 141 -6.90 -9.80 -10.50
CA LEU A 141 -5.94 -8.74 -10.23
C LEU A 141 -4.87 -8.63 -11.32
N ASP A 142 -4.39 -9.74 -11.88
CA ASP A 142 -3.42 -9.74 -12.97
C ASP A 142 -4.03 -9.04 -14.20
N GLU A 143 -5.27 -9.34 -14.59
CA GLU A 143 -5.94 -8.65 -15.71
C GLU A 143 -5.96 -7.12 -15.55
N GLU A 144 -6.15 -6.60 -14.34
CA GLU A 144 -6.19 -5.16 -14.06
C GLU A 144 -4.82 -4.53 -13.82
N LEU A 145 -3.92 -5.24 -13.14
CA LEU A 145 -2.66 -4.71 -12.65
C LEU A 145 -1.46 -5.09 -13.52
N HIS A 146 -1.62 -5.97 -14.52
CA HIS A 146 -0.52 -6.47 -15.36
C HIS A 146 0.37 -5.35 -15.89
N ASP A 147 -0.24 -4.35 -16.54
CA ASP A 147 0.48 -3.21 -17.12
C ASP A 147 1.18 -2.37 -16.03
N THR A 148 0.53 -2.19 -14.88
CA THR A 148 1.05 -1.41 -13.75
C THR A 148 2.27 -2.10 -13.12
N ILE A 149 2.18 -3.41 -12.89
CA ILE A 149 3.25 -4.22 -12.32
C ILE A 149 4.43 -4.32 -13.30
N ALA A 150 4.15 -4.58 -14.58
CA ALA A 150 5.17 -4.62 -15.63
C ALA A 150 5.93 -3.29 -15.73
N ARG A 151 5.19 -2.16 -15.72
CA ARG A 151 5.78 -0.83 -15.76
C ARG A 151 6.56 -0.51 -14.49
N LYS A 152 6.05 -0.81 -13.29
CA LYS A 152 6.80 -0.70 -12.02
C LYS A 152 8.13 -1.44 -12.14
N LYS A 153 8.11 -2.68 -12.59
CA LYS A 153 9.31 -3.53 -12.71
C LYS A 153 10.34 -2.96 -13.68
N ASP A 154 9.93 -2.55 -14.87
CA ASP A 154 10.80 -1.96 -15.90
C ASP A 154 11.47 -0.66 -15.42
N MET A 155 10.70 0.19 -14.76
CA MET A 155 11.16 1.47 -14.24
C MET A 155 12.15 1.30 -13.08
N VAL A 156 11.86 0.38 -12.15
CA VAL A 156 12.78 0.00 -11.07
C VAL A 156 14.11 -0.51 -11.63
N GLN A 157 14.07 -1.38 -12.64
CA GLN A 157 15.28 -1.90 -13.30
C GLN A 157 16.09 -0.79 -13.98
N SER A 158 15.40 0.17 -14.58
CA SER A 158 15.99 1.32 -15.27
C SER A 158 16.42 2.46 -14.32
N LYS A 159 16.18 2.32 -13.01
CA LYS A 159 16.45 3.35 -11.98
C LYS A 159 15.77 4.70 -12.25
N VAL A 160 14.60 4.67 -12.87
CA VAL A 160 13.76 5.85 -13.13
C VAL A 160 12.36 5.61 -12.57
N ILE A 161 11.61 6.67 -12.27
CA ILE A 161 10.20 6.56 -11.88
C ILE A 161 9.43 7.81 -12.33
N THR A 162 8.18 7.65 -12.75
CA THR A 162 7.29 8.77 -13.06
C THR A 162 6.56 9.21 -11.79
N HIS A 163 6.15 10.47 -11.76
CA HIS A 163 5.37 11.02 -10.65
C HIS A 163 4.10 10.21 -10.34
N GLU A 164 3.44 9.69 -11.38
CA GLU A 164 2.22 8.88 -11.27
C GLU A 164 2.45 7.53 -10.56
N LEU A 165 3.63 6.91 -10.73
CA LEU A 165 3.94 5.58 -10.17
C LEU A 165 4.77 5.65 -8.89
N LEU A 166 5.03 6.85 -8.38
CA LEU A 166 5.86 7.03 -7.20
C LEU A 166 5.28 6.32 -5.97
N TRP A 167 3.95 6.26 -5.85
CA TRP A 167 3.27 5.49 -4.80
C TRP A 167 3.60 4.00 -4.83
N ALA A 168 3.93 3.45 -6.00
CA ALA A 168 4.23 2.02 -6.15
C ALA A 168 5.63 1.66 -5.61
N LEU A 169 6.51 2.65 -5.40
CA LEU A 169 7.82 2.50 -4.76
C LEU A 169 7.78 2.83 -3.26
N LEU A 170 6.96 3.80 -2.88
CA LEU A 170 6.82 4.27 -1.51
C LEU A 170 5.84 3.39 -0.76
N GLU A 171 6.25 2.14 -0.55
CA GLU A 171 5.47 1.18 0.25
C GLU A 171 5.38 1.68 1.69
N PRO A 172 4.21 1.53 2.35
CA PRO A 172 4.10 1.90 3.74
C PRO A 172 5.10 1.13 4.62
N GLY A 173 5.74 1.84 5.55
CA GLY A 173 6.82 1.33 6.41
C GLY A 173 8.23 1.53 5.84
N VAL A 174 8.37 2.01 4.60
CA VAL A 174 9.69 2.37 4.05
C VAL A 174 10.20 3.65 4.71
N VAL A 175 11.48 3.66 5.08
CA VAL A 175 12.14 4.86 5.60
C VAL A 175 12.75 5.66 4.45
N VAL A 176 12.38 6.93 4.37
CA VAL A 176 12.93 7.91 3.42
C VAL A 176 13.65 9.02 4.18
N ASP A 177 14.74 9.56 3.63
CA ASP A 177 15.40 10.74 4.17
C ASP A 177 15.01 12.00 3.38
N SER A 178 14.89 13.13 4.08
CA SER A 178 14.72 14.43 3.45
C SER A 178 15.58 15.48 4.13
N ARG A 179 16.19 16.34 3.31
CA ARG A 179 17.01 17.49 3.75
C ARG A 179 16.23 18.80 3.76
N THR A 180 15.01 18.81 3.20
CA THR A 180 14.26 20.04 2.93
C THR A 180 13.49 20.54 4.16
N VAL A 181 13.21 19.68 5.14
CA VAL A 181 12.50 20.06 6.37
C VAL A 181 13.51 20.62 7.37
N ASP A 182 13.43 21.92 7.67
CA ASP A 182 14.29 22.66 8.61
C ASP A 182 15.80 22.72 8.27
N GLY A 183 16.19 22.32 7.05
CA GLY A 183 17.59 22.31 6.60
C GLY A 183 18.47 21.24 7.25
N ARG A 184 17.90 20.32 8.02
CA ARG A 184 18.60 19.18 8.64
C ARG A 184 18.12 17.86 8.06
N PRO A 185 19.00 16.88 7.81
CA PRO A 185 18.57 15.57 7.36
C PRO A 185 17.71 14.90 8.43
N ARG A 186 16.50 14.50 8.06
CA ARG A 186 15.57 13.74 8.91
C ARG A 186 15.14 12.49 8.15
N ALA A 187 15.00 11.39 8.89
CA ALA A 187 14.35 10.19 8.39
C ALA A 187 12.86 10.22 8.72
N PHE A 188 12.09 9.68 7.80
CA PHE A 188 10.65 9.64 7.81
C PHE A 188 10.20 8.24 7.45
N GLU A 189 9.28 7.68 8.20
CA GLU A 189 8.60 6.44 7.81
C GLU A 189 7.39 6.81 6.94
N VAL A 190 7.29 6.21 5.76
CA VAL A 190 6.17 6.42 4.86
C VAL A 190 4.94 5.72 5.42
N GLU A 191 3.84 6.46 5.59
CA GLU A 191 2.55 5.89 5.99
C GLU A 191 1.68 5.63 4.76
N ALA A 192 1.67 6.57 3.80
CA ALA A 192 0.91 6.48 2.57
C ALA A 192 1.48 7.42 1.50
N GLY A 193 1.23 7.13 0.23
CA GLY A 193 1.58 8.01 -0.89
C GLY A 193 0.46 8.04 -1.92
N ALA A 194 0.07 9.24 -2.36
CA ALA A 194 -1.00 9.41 -3.34
C ALA A 194 -0.61 10.46 -4.39
N TYR A 195 -0.86 10.12 -5.65
CA TYR A 195 -0.78 11.07 -6.75
C TYR A 195 -2.15 11.77 -6.90
N CYS A 196 -2.14 13.10 -6.95
CA CYS A 196 -3.35 13.90 -7.13
C CYS A 196 -3.37 14.50 -8.54
N ASP A 197 -4.27 14.00 -9.38
CA ASP A 197 -4.41 14.46 -10.77
C ASP A 197 -4.70 15.97 -10.87
N HIS A 198 -5.49 16.50 -9.93
CA HIS A 198 -5.88 17.93 -9.92
C HIS A 198 -4.69 18.86 -9.68
N THR A 199 -3.79 18.49 -8.76
CA THR A 199 -2.62 19.31 -8.44
C THR A 199 -1.39 18.92 -9.26
N ARG A 200 -1.48 17.79 -10.00
CA ARG A 200 -0.32 17.08 -10.59
C ARG A 200 0.82 16.86 -9.60
N GLY A 201 0.47 16.83 -8.31
CA GLY A 201 1.39 16.73 -7.20
C GLY A 201 1.36 15.33 -6.62
N PHE A 202 2.48 14.92 -6.03
CA PHE A 202 2.54 13.72 -5.21
C PHE A 202 2.53 14.13 -3.73
N VAL A 203 1.62 13.55 -2.96
CA VAL A 203 1.54 13.76 -1.51
C VAL A 203 2.03 12.49 -0.84
N VAL A 204 3.01 12.64 0.06
CA VAL A 204 3.47 11.56 0.95
C VAL A 204 3.05 11.91 2.36
N VAL A 205 2.34 11.00 3.00
CA VAL A 205 2.08 11.07 4.44
C VAL A 205 3.21 10.31 5.12
N VAL A 206 3.86 10.97 6.07
CA VAL A 206 5.04 10.45 6.74
C VAL A 206 4.98 10.64 8.25
N ALA A 207 5.48 9.66 9.00
CA ALA A 207 5.79 9.78 10.42
C ALA A 207 7.26 10.19 10.62
N VAL A 208 7.50 11.16 11.48
CA VAL A 208 8.87 11.61 11.80
C VAL A 208 9.53 10.58 12.72
N LEU A 209 10.71 10.08 12.34
CA LEU A 209 11.54 9.32 13.26
C LEU A 209 12.25 10.29 14.21
N ALA A 210 12.23 10.01 15.51
CA ALA A 210 12.65 10.94 16.57
C ALA A 210 14.18 11.21 16.63
N PHE A 211 14.94 10.87 15.59
CA PHE A 211 16.39 11.07 15.54
C PHE A 211 16.81 11.81 14.27
N PHE A 212 17.86 12.62 14.39
CA PHE A 212 18.50 13.26 13.24
C PHE A 212 19.41 12.25 12.53
N VAL A 213 19.41 12.28 11.20
CA VAL A 213 20.30 11.43 10.42
C VAL A 213 21.55 12.24 10.05
N ASP A 214 22.42 12.43 11.04
CA ASP A 214 23.71 13.07 10.78
C ASP A 214 24.74 12.03 10.30
N GLY A 215 25.57 12.40 9.34
CA GLY A 215 26.72 11.58 8.93
C GLY A 215 26.44 10.43 7.96
N VAL A 216 25.33 10.43 7.21
CA VAL A 216 25.14 9.49 6.10
C VAL A 216 26.26 9.67 5.09
N ARG A 217 27.03 8.61 4.87
CA ARG A 217 28.07 8.51 3.86
C ARG A 217 27.90 7.17 3.16
N GLU A 218 28.39 7.08 1.93
CA GLU A 218 28.50 5.78 1.26
C GLU A 218 29.29 4.82 2.17
N ILE A 219 28.86 3.56 2.24
CA ILE A 219 29.58 2.54 3.00
C ILE A 219 30.95 2.35 2.33
N VAL A 220 31.98 2.93 2.94
CA VAL A 220 33.36 2.66 2.57
C VAL A 220 33.78 1.38 3.28
N TRP A 221 33.75 0.27 2.54
CA TRP A 221 34.23 -1.00 3.04
C TRP A 221 35.73 -0.93 3.29
N ASP A 222 36.15 -1.16 4.53
CA ASP A 222 37.57 -1.28 4.85
C ASP A 222 38.11 -2.60 4.26
N ALA A 223 38.93 -2.48 3.23
CA ALA A 223 39.61 -3.61 2.59
C ALA A 223 40.55 -4.35 3.55
N GLN A 224 40.88 -3.75 4.69
CA GLN A 224 41.71 -4.30 5.76
C GLN A 224 40.89 -4.69 7.00
N ALA A 225 39.54 -4.66 6.94
CA ALA A 225 38.68 -5.01 8.07
C ALA A 225 39.00 -6.39 8.66
N PHE A 226 39.40 -7.33 7.78
CA PHE A 226 39.82 -8.65 8.19
C PHE A 226 41.18 -8.64 8.92
N ASP A 227 42.12 -7.81 8.47
CA ASP A 227 43.45 -7.66 9.09
C ASP A 227 43.36 -6.95 10.43
N SER A 228 42.38 -6.06 10.61
CA SER A 228 42.06 -5.39 11.88
C SER A 228 41.24 -6.25 12.85
N LEU A 229 40.79 -7.45 12.43
CA LEU A 229 39.98 -8.34 13.27
C LEU A 229 40.79 -8.81 14.49
N VAL A 230 40.36 -8.38 15.68
CA VAL A 230 40.90 -8.81 16.97
C VAL A 230 40.23 -10.13 17.36
N LEU A 231 41.05 -11.15 17.57
CA LEU A 231 40.60 -12.49 17.97
C LEU A 231 41.33 -12.90 19.24
N PRO A 232 40.73 -13.79 20.07
CA PRO A 232 41.40 -14.33 21.25
C PRO A 232 42.79 -14.89 20.91
N HIS A 233 43.81 -14.42 21.63
CA HIS A 233 45.21 -14.76 21.38
C HIS A 233 45.54 -16.24 21.67
N GLU A 234 44.65 -16.93 22.37
CA GLU A 234 44.75 -18.36 22.71
C GLU A 234 44.77 -19.26 21.47
N TYR A 235 44.29 -18.76 20.32
CA TYR A 235 44.19 -19.53 19.07
C TYR A 235 44.90 -18.80 17.92
N PRO A 236 46.22 -18.98 17.74
CA PRO A 236 47.01 -18.23 16.75
C PRO A 236 46.55 -18.44 15.30
N ASP A 237 45.89 -19.57 15.02
CA ASP A 237 45.38 -19.89 13.67
C ASP A 237 43.88 -19.60 13.47
N LEU A 238 43.17 -19.11 14.49
CA LEU A 238 41.73 -18.83 14.40
C LEU A 238 41.41 -17.84 13.29
N LYS A 239 42.27 -16.82 13.11
CA LYS A 239 42.16 -15.87 12.00
C LYS A 239 42.20 -16.58 10.65
N LYS A 240 43.15 -17.51 10.46
CA LYS A 240 43.24 -18.29 9.21
C LYS A 240 42.01 -19.18 9.01
N LEU A 241 41.47 -19.76 10.07
CA LEU A 241 40.28 -20.61 10.01
C LEU A 241 39.04 -19.80 9.59
N VAL A 242 38.80 -18.65 10.23
CA VAL A 242 37.70 -17.73 9.90
C VAL A 242 37.82 -17.27 8.44
N LEU A 243 39.03 -16.91 7.98
CA LEU A 243 39.27 -16.51 6.59
C LEU A 243 38.93 -17.64 5.61
N ARG A 244 39.36 -18.87 5.91
CA ARG A 244 39.09 -20.05 5.09
C ARG A 244 37.60 -20.34 5.00
N PHE A 245 36.89 -20.24 6.12
CA PHE A 245 35.44 -20.43 6.17
C PHE A 245 34.70 -19.35 5.36
N ALA A 246 35.03 -18.07 5.58
CA ALA A 246 34.42 -16.95 4.85
C ALA A 246 34.64 -17.07 3.32
N ARG A 247 35.86 -17.43 2.88
CA ARG A 247 36.17 -17.68 1.46
C ARG A 247 35.39 -18.86 0.89
N ALA A 248 35.19 -19.93 1.66
CA ALA A 248 34.41 -21.08 1.24
C ALA A 248 32.92 -20.72 1.04
N GLN A 249 32.34 -19.93 1.96
CA GLN A 249 30.95 -19.47 1.86
C GLN A 249 30.72 -18.48 0.70
N SER A 250 31.68 -17.59 0.45
CA SER A 250 31.60 -16.69 -0.71
C SER A 250 31.62 -17.47 -2.04
N ARG A 251 32.46 -18.52 -2.14
CA ARG A 251 32.55 -19.39 -3.31
C ARG A 251 31.34 -20.28 -3.54
N SER A 252 30.69 -20.77 -2.48
CA SER A 252 29.46 -21.56 -2.62
C SER A 252 28.31 -20.70 -3.14
N ARG A 253 28.21 -19.46 -2.65
CA ARG A 253 27.15 -18.52 -3.03
C ARG A 253 27.29 -18.02 -4.47
N SER A 254 28.51 -17.79 -4.97
CA SER A 254 28.74 -17.45 -6.39
C SER A 254 28.42 -18.62 -7.33
N ARG A 255 28.72 -19.86 -6.92
CA ARG A 255 28.39 -21.07 -7.68
C ARG A 255 26.88 -21.33 -7.78
N SER A 256 26.12 -21.08 -6.71
CA SER A 256 24.65 -21.17 -6.76
C SER A 256 24.02 -20.14 -7.69
N SER A 257 24.60 -18.94 -7.79
CA SER A 257 24.13 -17.90 -8.71
C SER A 257 24.49 -18.19 -10.18
N SER A 258 25.65 -18.78 -10.47
CA SER A 258 26.03 -19.16 -11.84
C SER A 258 25.37 -20.46 -12.33
N SER A 259 24.99 -21.38 -11.43
CA SER A 259 24.26 -22.61 -11.79
C SER A 259 22.87 -22.34 -12.38
N ASN A 260 22.21 -21.25 -11.96
CA ASN A 260 20.88 -20.88 -12.47
C ASN A 260 20.89 -20.24 -13.86
N HIS A 261 22.06 -20.01 -14.48
CA HIS A 261 22.18 -19.46 -15.84
C HIS A 261 22.64 -20.48 -16.88
N ARG A 262 23.02 -21.71 -16.50
CA ARG A 262 23.56 -22.70 -17.43
C ARG A 262 22.57 -23.77 -17.90
N THR A 263 21.38 -23.86 -17.31
CA THR A 263 20.37 -24.89 -17.67
C THR A 263 19.38 -24.45 -18.77
N LYS A 264 19.55 -23.29 -19.41
CA LYS A 264 18.68 -22.85 -20.52
C LYS A 264 19.26 -23.02 -21.93
N MET A 265 20.45 -23.60 -22.07
CA MET A 265 21.13 -23.76 -23.36
C MET A 265 21.46 -25.24 -23.65
N ALA A 266 20.45 -26.11 -23.63
CA ALA A 266 20.54 -27.46 -24.20
C ALA A 266 19.14 -28.06 -24.39
N SER A 267 18.32 -27.49 -25.27
CA SER A 267 17.23 -28.21 -25.94
C SER A 267 16.66 -27.40 -27.11
N THR A 268 17.46 -27.25 -28.18
CA THR A 268 16.94 -27.06 -29.54
C THR A 268 17.97 -27.67 -30.50
N MET A 269 17.78 -28.94 -30.81
CA MET A 269 17.91 -29.56 -32.13
C MET A 269 17.39 -30.99 -32.05
#